data_AF-A0A956EYT5-F1
#
_entry.id   AF-A0A956EYT5-F1
#
_cell.length_a   1.000
_cell.length_b   1.000
_cell.length_c   1.000
_cell.angle_alpha   90.00
_cell.angle_beta   90.00
_cell.angle_gamma   90.00
#
_symmetry.space_group_name_H-M   'P 1'
#
loop_
_entity.id
_entity.type
_entity.pdbx_description
1 polymer ?
#
loop_
_entity_poly.entity_id
_entity_poly.type
_entity_poly.pdbx_seq_one_letter_code
_entity_poly.pdbx_strand_id
1 'polypeptide(L)'
;MKTPVSRARQSRPAALGLLLLALLACKNKEQAPTPAQPEVPVPQGNEQAPIAQAQVPVQQPTPVQQPVQQPAPVQQPVQQPVQQPAPVQQPAPQPAPAPQPPPVQPAPQPVAQAPAFDQTDTNQWLDGVPPIPTGRSNPPSVAEWSNAPLVNTQGANSHPDNCRMQVWREWVSIKCEGDFVGFDDDTNLGKNTQDWFRASQIGKYASVVIRMKKGTTQKIRICRRKDRASLFVNWPNTRDRPRHIALGKAGHCEQWWN
;
A
#
# COMPACT_ATOMS: atom_id res chain seq x y z
N MET A 1 -21.31 -63.88 10.37
CA MET A 1 -22.56 -63.15 10.63
C MET A 1 -22.22 -61.78 11.21
N LYS A 2 -22.93 -60.73 10.75
CA LYS A 2 -22.81 -59.28 11.05
C LYS A 2 -21.76 -58.46 10.25
N THR A 3 -22.14 -58.11 9.02
CA THR A 3 -21.93 -56.77 8.41
C THR A 3 -23.05 -55.82 8.89
N PRO A 4 -23.11 -54.53 8.47
CA PRO A 4 -22.11 -53.44 8.49
C PRO A 4 -22.73 -52.12 9.05
N VAL A 5 -21.98 -51.02 9.19
CA VAL A 5 -22.60 -49.66 9.19
C VAL A 5 -21.73 -48.67 8.42
N SER A 6 -22.14 -48.41 7.17
CA SER A 6 -21.76 -47.23 6.38
C SER A 6 -22.37 -45.97 6.99
N ARG A 7 -21.57 -44.90 7.13
CA ARG A 7 -22.09 -43.55 7.41
C ARG A 7 -21.87 -42.66 6.19
N ALA A 8 -22.94 -42.47 5.43
CA ALA A 8 -23.06 -41.46 4.41
C ALA A 8 -22.92 -40.06 5.04
N ARG A 9 -21.99 -39.23 4.53
CA ARG A 9 -21.94 -37.81 4.85
C ARG A 9 -22.84 -37.05 3.90
N GLN A 10 -23.86 -36.44 4.50
CA GLN A 10 -24.88 -35.59 3.93
C GLN A 10 -24.27 -34.31 3.33
N SER A 11 -24.53 -34.10 2.05
CA SER A 11 -24.35 -32.82 1.36
C SER A 11 -25.42 -31.82 1.85
N ARG A 12 -25.01 -30.65 2.33
CA ARG A 12 -25.92 -29.54 2.59
C ARG A 12 -25.95 -28.58 1.38
N PRO A 13 -27.13 -28.09 0.98
CA PRO A 13 -27.28 -27.18 -0.15
C PRO A 13 -26.96 -25.72 0.22
N ALA A 14 -26.75 -24.96 -0.85
CA ALA A 14 -26.44 -23.55 -0.90
C ALA A 14 -27.40 -22.65 -0.10
N ALA A 15 -26.83 -21.63 0.55
CA ALA A 15 -27.55 -20.44 0.97
C ALA A 15 -26.97 -19.24 0.22
N LEU A 16 -27.66 -18.88 -0.87
CA LEU A 16 -27.64 -17.55 -1.47
C LEU A 16 -28.18 -16.57 -0.43
N GLY A 17 -27.35 -15.64 0.02
CA GLY A 17 -27.74 -14.56 0.92
C GLY A 17 -27.35 -13.21 0.33
N LEU A 18 -28.35 -12.46 -0.11
CA LEU A 18 -28.30 -11.02 -0.37
C LEU A 18 -27.59 -10.28 0.78
N LEU A 19 -26.68 -9.36 0.45
CA LEU A 19 -26.26 -8.16 1.18
C LEU A 19 -25.03 -7.62 0.40
N LEU A 20 -24.82 -6.35 0.05
CA LEU A 20 -25.27 -5.09 0.60
C LEU A 20 -25.01 -4.00 -0.45
N LEU A 21 -25.99 -3.13 -0.68
CA LEU A 21 -25.81 -1.78 -1.23
C LEU A 21 -24.83 -0.99 -0.35
N ALA A 22 -23.93 -0.21 -0.98
CA ALA A 22 -23.38 1.08 -0.56
C ALA A 22 -21.87 1.16 -0.79
N LEU A 23 -21.44 2.11 -1.62
CA LEU A 23 -20.29 3.01 -1.39
C LEU A 23 -19.95 3.74 -2.71
N LEU A 24 -20.74 4.76 -3.06
CA LEU A 24 -20.33 5.79 -4.00
C LEU A 24 -20.68 7.16 -3.41
N ALA A 25 -19.85 7.64 -2.48
CA ALA A 25 -19.74 9.05 -2.12
C ALA A 25 -18.50 9.26 -1.25
N CYS A 26 -17.34 9.51 -1.88
CA CYS A 26 -16.29 10.29 -1.23
C CYS A 26 -16.05 11.51 -2.13
N LYS A 27 -16.83 12.54 -1.82
CA LYS A 27 -16.74 13.87 -2.38
C LYS A 27 -15.47 14.53 -1.85
N ASN A 28 -14.65 14.99 -2.78
CA ASN A 28 -13.45 15.81 -2.58
C ASN A 28 -13.68 16.85 -1.48
N LYS A 29 -12.86 16.80 -0.42
CA LYS A 29 -12.77 17.86 0.57
C LYS A 29 -11.55 18.69 0.24
N GLU A 30 -11.83 19.90 -0.23
CA GLU A 30 -10.87 20.98 -0.48
C GLU A 30 -9.90 21.13 0.70
N GLN A 31 -8.60 21.08 0.41
CA GLN A 31 -7.54 21.40 1.36
C GLN A 31 -7.55 22.91 1.63
N ALA A 32 -7.69 23.27 2.92
CA ALA A 32 -7.39 24.61 3.40
C ALA A 32 -5.87 24.85 3.40
N PRO A 33 -5.41 26.09 3.22
CA PRO A 33 -3.98 26.44 3.23
C PRO A 33 -3.35 26.26 4.62
N THR A 34 -2.18 25.64 4.65
CA THR A 34 -1.32 25.42 5.81
C THR A 34 -0.94 26.74 6.50
N PRO A 35 -1.06 26.86 7.84
CA PRO A 35 -0.47 27.98 8.57
C PRO A 35 1.05 27.81 8.63
N ALA A 36 1.77 28.88 8.27
CA ALA A 36 3.22 28.97 8.39
C ALA A 36 3.66 28.74 9.85
N GLN A 37 4.60 27.82 10.06
CA GLN A 37 5.23 27.64 11.36
C GLN A 37 6.25 28.76 11.64
N PRO A 38 6.40 29.17 12.90
CA PRO A 38 7.42 30.12 13.33
C PRO A 38 8.81 29.47 13.37
N GLU A 39 9.78 30.09 12.68
CA GLU A 39 11.21 29.79 12.80
C GLU A 39 11.70 29.97 14.25
N VAL A 40 12.38 28.96 14.78
CA VAL A 40 13.07 29.03 16.06
C VAL A 40 14.50 29.54 15.81
N PRO A 41 14.95 30.64 16.44
CA PRO A 41 16.31 31.13 16.22
C PRO A 41 17.34 30.28 16.98
N VAL A 42 18.42 29.95 16.28
CA VAL A 42 19.67 29.39 16.84
C VAL A 42 20.41 30.50 17.62
N PRO A 43 20.89 30.27 18.85
CA PRO A 43 21.68 31.28 19.55
C PRO A 43 23.12 31.28 19.00
N GLN A 44 23.47 32.29 18.22
CA GLN A 44 24.85 32.71 18.06
C GLN A 44 25.18 33.72 19.16
N GLY A 45 26.02 33.31 20.10
CA GLY A 45 26.72 34.25 20.94
C GLY A 45 27.56 35.15 20.06
N ASN A 46 27.41 36.47 20.23
CA ASN A 46 28.50 37.42 20.19
C ASN A 46 28.04 38.74 20.82
N GLU A 47 28.82 39.08 21.83
CA GLU A 47 28.98 40.34 22.54
C GLU A 47 28.89 41.56 21.62
N GLN A 48 27.93 42.46 21.85
CA GLN A 48 27.95 43.81 21.28
C GLN A 48 27.13 44.80 22.11
N ALA A 49 27.75 45.97 22.29
CA ALA A 49 27.41 47.08 23.19
C ALA A 49 26.03 47.74 22.96
N PRO A 50 25.48 48.47 23.95
CA PRO A 50 24.15 49.05 23.86
C PRO A 50 24.18 50.32 23.00
N ILE A 51 23.50 50.28 21.85
CA ILE A 51 23.15 51.48 21.09
C ILE A 51 21.66 51.75 21.32
N ALA A 52 21.37 52.88 21.97
CA ALA A 52 20.02 53.38 22.16
C ALA A 52 19.38 53.69 20.79
N GLN A 53 18.26 53.03 20.47
CA GLN A 53 17.47 53.35 19.30
C GLN A 53 16.06 53.81 19.70
N ALA A 54 15.74 55.01 19.25
CA ALA A 54 14.49 55.70 19.42
C ALA A 54 13.34 54.94 18.73
N GLN A 55 12.21 54.83 19.43
CA GLN A 55 10.98 54.23 18.91
C GLN A 55 10.32 55.19 17.92
N VAL A 56 10.21 54.78 16.66
CA VAL A 56 9.40 55.48 15.64
C VAL A 56 8.02 54.82 15.60
N PRO A 57 6.90 55.56 15.71
CA PRO A 57 5.57 54.95 15.69
C PRO A 57 5.24 54.47 14.28
N VAL A 58 5.04 53.16 14.11
CA VAL A 58 4.58 52.55 12.86
C VAL A 58 3.06 52.69 12.80
N GLN A 59 2.59 53.59 11.92
CA GLN A 59 1.17 53.76 11.60
C GLN A 59 0.65 52.50 10.90
N GLN A 60 -0.38 51.86 11.46
CA GLN A 60 -1.07 50.74 10.84
C GLN A 60 -1.88 51.22 9.62
N PRO A 61 -1.77 50.57 8.45
CA PRO A 61 -2.61 50.90 7.31
C PRO A 61 -4.06 50.47 7.56
N THR A 62 -4.98 51.37 7.30
CA THR A 62 -6.43 51.14 7.33
C THR A 62 -6.83 50.14 6.24
N PRO A 63 -7.64 49.11 6.54
CA PRO A 63 -8.08 48.15 5.54
C PRO A 63 -9.03 48.81 4.53
N VAL A 64 -8.61 48.85 3.26
CA VAL A 64 -9.46 49.27 2.14
C VAL A 64 -10.40 48.11 1.80
N GLN A 65 -11.70 48.27 2.08
CA GLN A 65 -12.70 47.30 1.63
C GLN A 65 -12.89 47.42 0.13
N GLN A 66 -12.52 46.40 -0.63
CA GLN A 66 -12.89 46.29 -2.04
C GLN A 66 -14.36 45.87 -2.14
N PRO A 67 -15.16 46.52 -3.02
CA PRO A 67 -16.55 46.13 -3.24
C PRO A 67 -16.60 44.74 -3.88
N VAL A 68 -17.20 43.79 -3.18
CA VAL A 68 -17.47 42.45 -3.67
C VAL A 68 -18.59 42.54 -4.71
N GLN A 69 -18.23 42.46 -6.00
CA GLN A 69 -19.23 42.34 -7.06
C GLN A 69 -19.86 40.95 -6.98
N GLN A 70 -21.16 40.90 -6.66
CA GLN A 70 -21.94 39.67 -6.75
C GLN A 70 -22.02 39.24 -8.22
N PRO A 71 -21.61 38.02 -8.57
CA PRO A 71 -21.79 37.51 -9.92
C PRO A 71 -23.28 37.39 -10.24
N ALA A 72 -23.66 37.83 -11.44
CA ALA A 72 -25.03 37.75 -11.92
C ALA A 72 -25.53 36.30 -11.97
N PRO A 73 -26.83 36.05 -11.69
CA PRO A 73 -27.39 34.71 -11.74
C PRO A 73 -27.30 34.15 -13.17
N VAL A 74 -26.53 33.07 -13.33
CA VAL A 74 -26.47 32.31 -14.58
C VAL A 74 -27.80 31.56 -14.73
N GLN A 75 -28.59 31.92 -15.74
CA GLN A 75 -29.79 31.18 -16.09
C GLN A 75 -29.39 29.78 -16.58
N GLN A 76 -29.82 28.76 -15.84
CA GLN A 76 -29.67 27.39 -16.29
C GLN A 76 -30.56 27.16 -17.52
N PRO A 77 -30.03 26.56 -18.60
CA PRO A 77 -30.85 26.19 -19.74
C PRO A 77 -31.88 25.16 -19.30
N VAL A 78 -33.16 25.50 -19.47
CA VAL A 78 -34.28 24.59 -19.27
C VAL A 78 -34.21 23.54 -20.38
N GLN A 79 -33.68 22.36 -20.05
CA GLN A 79 -33.68 21.23 -20.97
C GLN A 79 -35.11 20.73 -21.12
N GLN A 80 -35.71 20.95 -22.30
CA GLN A 80 -36.97 20.31 -22.65
C GLN A 80 -36.80 18.79 -22.63
N PRO A 81 -37.74 18.03 -22.05
CA PRO A 81 -37.69 16.58 -22.07
C PRO A 81 -37.81 16.09 -23.52
N VAL A 82 -36.70 15.58 -24.06
CA VAL A 82 -36.70 14.91 -25.34
C VAL A 82 -37.45 13.58 -25.13
N GLN A 83 -38.58 13.41 -25.82
CA GLN A 83 -39.36 12.18 -25.83
C GLN A 83 -38.45 11.01 -26.24
N GLN A 84 -38.15 10.13 -25.29
CA GLN A 84 -37.37 8.93 -25.56
C GLN A 84 -38.16 8.02 -26.51
N PRO A 85 -37.59 7.59 -27.65
CA PRO A 85 -38.22 6.60 -28.51
C PRO A 85 -38.53 5.33 -27.71
N ALA A 86 -39.71 4.74 -27.97
CA ALA A 86 -40.13 3.51 -27.35
C ALA A 86 -39.05 2.42 -27.50
N PRO A 87 -38.79 1.60 -26.47
CA PRO A 87 -37.77 0.56 -26.52
C PRO A 87 -38.11 -0.42 -27.64
N VAL A 88 -37.22 -0.47 -28.64
CA VAL A 88 -37.27 -1.47 -29.70
C VAL A 88 -37.12 -2.84 -29.04
N GLN A 89 -38.08 -3.74 -29.25
CA GLN A 89 -38.04 -5.09 -28.69
C GLN A 89 -36.73 -5.76 -29.08
N GLN A 90 -35.85 -5.99 -28.11
CA GLN A 90 -34.63 -6.75 -28.34
C GLN A 90 -35.03 -8.18 -28.75
N PRO A 91 -34.43 -8.72 -29.83
CA PRO A 91 -34.59 -10.13 -30.19
C PRO A 91 -34.29 -11.01 -28.98
N ALA A 92 -35.08 -12.06 -28.78
CA ALA A 92 -34.87 -13.02 -27.72
C ALA A 92 -33.42 -13.54 -27.76
N PRO A 93 -32.73 -13.63 -26.61
CA PRO A 93 -31.36 -14.11 -26.56
C PRO A 93 -31.27 -15.50 -27.19
N GLN A 94 -30.42 -15.63 -28.21
CA GLN A 94 -30.15 -16.92 -28.82
C GLN A 94 -29.65 -17.90 -27.74
N PRO A 95 -30.02 -19.19 -27.81
CA PRO A 95 -29.50 -20.20 -26.91
C PRO A 95 -27.97 -20.15 -26.89
N ALA A 96 -27.41 -20.06 -25.67
CA ALA A 96 -25.97 -20.09 -25.49
C ALA A 96 -25.40 -21.37 -26.15
N PRO A 97 -24.28 -21.27 -26.88
CA PRO A 97 -23.59 -22.44 -27.41
C PRO A 97 -23.32 -23.44 -26.28
N ALA A 98 -23.53 -24.73 -26.58
CA ALA A 98 -23.22 -25.80 -25.65
C ALA A 98 -21.76 -25.64 -25.15
N PRO A 99 -21.47 -25.89 -23.85
CA PRO A 99 -20.13 -25.77 -23.30
C PRO A 99 -19.16 -26.58 -24.14
N GLN A 100 -18.21 -25.91 -24.79
CA GLN A 100 -17.12 -26.63 -25.44
C GLN A 100 -16.34 -27.37 -24.36
N PRO A 101 -15.92 -28.62 -24.61
CA PRO A 101 -15.07 -29.35 -23.68
C PRO A 101 -13.82 -28.50 -23.40
N PRO A 102 -13.36 -28.43 -22.14
CA PRO A 102 -12.18 -27.67 -21.80
C PRO A 102 -11.01 -28.16 -22.66
N PRO A 103 -10.14 -27.26 -23.15
CA PRO A 103 -8.93 -27.67 -23.84
C PRO A 103 -8.17 -28.63 -22.94
N VAL A 104 -7.80 -29.79 -23.49
CA VAL A 104 -6.98 -30.78 -22.82
C VAL A 104 -5.67 -30.07 -22.47
N GLN A 105 -5.52 -29.68 -21.21
CA GLN A 105 -4.30 -29.06 -20.74
C GLN A 105 -3.17 -30.08 -20.93
N PRO A 106 -2.06 -29.68 -21.59
CA PRO A 106 -0.84 -30.49 -21.58
C PRO A 106 -0.52 -30.85 -20.13
N ALA A 107 -0.15 -32.10 -19.89
CA ALA A 107 0.27 -32.57 -18.58
C ALA A 107 1.26 -31.55 -17.97
N PRO A 108 1.09 -31.16 -16.69
CA PRO A 108 1.95 -30.19 -16.06
C PRO A 108 3.40 -30.64 -16.26
N GLN A 109 4.17 -29.83 -16.98
CA GLN A 109 5.61 -30.02 -17.02
C GLN A 109 6.08 -30.01 -15.56
N PRO A 110 6.94 -30.96 -15.16
CA PRO A 110 7.50 -30.95 -13.82
C PRO A 110 8.15 -29.59 -13.60
N VAL A 111 7.52 -28.77 -12.75
CA VAL A 111 8.11 -27.54 -12.23
C VAL A 111 9.44 -27.98 -11.63
N ALA A 112 10.54 -27.51 -12.24
CA ALA A 112 11.87 -27.75 -11.75
C ALA A 112 11.87 -27.46 -10.24
N GLN A 113 12.10 -28.50 -9.45
CA GLN A 113 12.18 -28.38 -8.00
C GLN A 113 13.21 -27.30 -7.71
N ALA A 114 12.79 -26.26 -6.99
CA ALA A 114 13.72 -25.27 -6.48
C ALA A 114 14.83 -26.02 -5.73
N PRO A 115 16.12 -25.75 -6.00
CA PRO A 115 17.21 -26.49 -5.40
C PRO A 115 17.10 -26.44 -3.88
N ALA A 116 17.30 -27.59 -3.24
CA ALA A 116 17.46 -27.67 -1.79
C ALA A 116 18.72 -26.88 -1.41
N PHE A 117 18.58 -25.91 -0.51
CA PHE A 117 19.69 -25.04 -0.08
C PHE A 117 20.45 -25.70 1.08
N ASP A 118 21.76 -25.90 0.89
CA ASP A 118 22.71 -26.41 1.88
C ASP A 118 23.15 -25.28 2.84
N GLN A 119 23.18 -25.54 4.16
CA GLN A 119 23.16 -24.54 5.24
C GLN A 119 24.49 -24.36 5.99
N THR A 120 25.63 -24.33 5.30
CA THR A 120 26.94 -24.27 5.97
C THR A 120 27.85 -23.16 5.44
N ASP A 121 27.53 -21.90 5.73
CA ASP A 121 28.55 -20.85 5.78
C ASP A 121 28.12 -19.66 6.67
N THR A 122 29.09 -19.04 7.34
CA THR A 122 28.93 -17.98 8.35
C THR A 122 28.41 -16.61 7.82
N ASN A 123 27.81 -16.59 6.62
CA ASN A 123 26.91 -15.56 6.08
C ASN A 123 25.41 -15.81 6.42
N GLN A 124 25.17 -16.68 7.39
CA GLN A 124 23.91 -17.30 7.82
C GLN A 124 22.66 -16.40 7.94
N TRP A 125 22.81 -15.08 8.11
CA TRP A 125 21.70 -14.13 8.17
C TRP A 125 21.19 -13.67 6.79
N LEU A 126 22.00 -13.80 5.75
CA LEU A 126 21.66 -13.51 4.35
C LEU A 126 21.12 -14.73 3.59
N ASP A 127 21.28 -15.93 4.15
CA ASP A 127 20.85 -17.20 3.52
C ASP A 127 19.32 -17.36 3.49
N GLY A 128 18.59 -16.54 4.26
CA GLY A 128 17.13 -16.51 4.20
C GLY A 128 16.56 -15.81 2.95
N VAL A 129 17.37 -15.04 2.21
CA VAL A 129 16.90 -14.37 0.99
C VAL A 129 17.10 -15.31 -0.20
N PRO A 130 16.03 -15.84 -0.82
CA PRO A 130 16.17 -16.73 -1.96
C PRO A 130 16.88 -15.99 -3.12
N PRO A 131 17.63 -16.72 -3.97
CA PRO A 131 18.27 -16.12 -5.13
C PRO A 131 17.23 -15.41 -5.99
N ILE A 132 17.54 -14.16 -6.37
CA ILE A 132 16.65 -13.35 -7.19
C ILE A 132 16.97 -13.62 -8.66
N PRO A 133 15.99 -14.10 -9.46
CA PRO A 133 16.20 -14.32 -10.88
C PRO A 133 16.68 -13.03 -11.58
N THR A 134 17.56 -13.17 -12.55
CA THR A 134 17.95 -12.05 -13.41
C THR A 134 16.79 -11.64 -14.30
N GLY A 135 16.54 -10.33 -14.39
CA GLY A 135 15.48 -9.78 -15.22
C GLY A 135 14.21 -9.45 -14.44
N ARG A 136 13.32 -8.70 -15.10
CA ARG A 136 12.09 -8.23 -14.50
C ARG A 136 11.03 -9.34 -14.47
N SER A 137 10.45 -9.58 -13.31
CA SER A 137 9.38 -10.52 -13.10
C SER A 137 8.04 -9.82 -12.87
N ASN A 138 6.95 -10.50 -13.22
CA ASN A 138 5.61 -10.04 -12.85
C ASN A 138 5.43 -10.07 -11.32
N PRO A 139 4.55 -9.23 -10.75
CA PRO A 139 4.17 -9.30 -9.35
C PRO A 139 3.69 -10.71 -8.97
N PRO A 140 4.06 -11.25 -7.80
CA PRO A 140 3.65 -12.59 -7.41
C PRO A 140 2.15 -12.65 -7.11
N SER A 141 1.53 -13.75 -7.50
CA SER A 141 0.14 -14.08 -7.19
C SER A 141 -0.05 -14.43 -5.70
N VAL A 142 -1.31 -14.46 -5.24
CA VAL A 142 -1.65 -14.83 -3.85
C VAL A 142 -1.14 -16.23 -3.50
N ALA A 143 -1.24 -17.19 -4.44
CA ALA A 143 -0.77 -18.56 -4.25
C ALA A 143 0.77 -18.66 -4.18
N GLU A 144 1.50 -17.79 -4.88
CA GLU A 144 2.95 -17.71 -4.74
C GLU A 144 3.32 -17.15 -3.36
N TRP A 145 2.65 -16.08 -2.91
CA TRP A 145 2.90 -15.49 -1.60
C TRP A 145 2.66 -16.46 -0.45
N SER A 146 1.68 -17.36 -0.54
CA SER A 146 1.47 -18.37 0.52
C SER A 146 2.65 -19.33 0.69
N ASN A 147 3.49 -19.48 -0.34
CA ASN A 147 4.68 -20.33 -0.32
C ASN A 147 5.98 -19.53 -0.13
N ALA A 148 5.90 -18.19 -0.03
CA ALA A 148 7.08 -17.35 0.06
C ALA A 148 7.71 -17.38 1.45
N PRO A 149 9.04 -17.49 1.55
CA PRO A 149 9.75 -17.49 2.84
C PRO A 149 9.52 -16.18 3.60
N LEU A 150 9.38 -16.30 4.91
CA LEU A 150 9.44 -15.16 5.83
C LEU A 150 10.90 -14.74 5.98
N VAL A 151 11.17 -13.45 5.79
CA VAL A 151 12.54 -12.91 5.82
C VAL A 151 12.57 -11.72 6.76
N ASN A 152 13.58 -11.63 7.61
CA ASN A 152 13.98 -10.39 8.28
C ASN A 152 15.47 -10.43 8.63
N THR A 153 16.26 -9.57 7.98
CA THR A 153 17.72 -9.52 8.18
C THR A 153 18.15 -8.83 9.48
N GLN A 154 17.22 -8.20 10.22
CA GLN A 154 17.53 -7.56 11.51
C GLN A 154 17.39 -8.50 12.73
N GLY A 155 17.05 -9.77 12.54
CA GLY A 155 16.80 -10.70 13.64
C GLY A 155 15.32 -11.08 13.79
N ALA A 156 15.06 -12.21 14.44
CA ALA A 156 13.72 -12.76 14.60
C ALA A 156 12.78 -11.82 15.37
N ASN A 157 13.30 -11.06 16.34
CA ASN A 157 12.49 -10.21 17.23
C ASN A 157 12.44 -8.73 16.81
N SER A 158 12.98 -8.39 15.64
CA SER A 158 13.12 -7.00 15.21
C SER A 158 11.88 -6.48 14.47
N HIS A 159 11.01 -7.38 13.99
CA HIS A 159 9.77 -6.98 13.34
C HIS A 159 8.72 -6.54 14.36
N PRO A 160 7.86 -5.57 14.01
CA PRO A 160 6.71 -5.24 14.85
C PRO A 160 5.75 -6.41 14.99
N ASP A 161 5.02 -6.43 16.10
CA ASP A 161 3.94 -7.38 16.36
C ASP A 161 2.89 -7.29 15.26
N ASN A 162 2.33 -8.44 14.87
CA ASN A 162 1.31 -8.56 13.81
C ASN A 162 1.74 -8.06 12.43
N CYS A 163 3.04 -7.88 12.20
CA CYS A 163 3.59 -7.64 10.88
C CYS A 163 4.39 -8.86 10.41
N ARG A 164 4.21 -9.22 9.13
CA ARG A 164 5.00 -10.25 8.45
C ARG A 164 5.61 -9.69 7.18
N MET A 165 6.83 -10.14 6.88
CA MET A 165 7.55 -9.78 5.67
C MET A 165 7.94 -11.04 4.91
N GLN A 166 7.57 -11.11 3.63
CA GLN A 166 7.87 -12.23 2.75
C GLN A 166 8.65 -11.73 1.54
N VAL A 167 9.52 -12.58 0.99
CA VAL A 167 10.28 -12.28 -0.21
C VAL A 167 10.02 -13.36 -1.25
N TRP A 168 9.70 -12.95 -2.47
CA TRP A 168 9.53 -13.85 -3.61
C TRP A 168 10.16 -13.23 -4.85
N ARG A 169 11.23 -13.85 -5.36
CA ARG A 169 12.04 -13.28 -6.46
C ARG A 169 12.50 -11.86 -6.08
N GLU A 170 12.30 -10.88 -6.95
CA GLU A 170 12.63 -9.47 -6.73
C GLU A 170 11.55 -8.70 -5.94
N TRP A 171 10.53 -9.37 -5.41
CA TRP A 171 9.41 -8.72 -4.73
C TRP A 171 9.47 -8.96 -3.22
N VAL A 172 9.21 -7.91 -2.44
CA VAL A 172 8.99 -7.98 -1.01
C VAL A 172 7.55 -7.60 -0.70
N SER A 173 6.89 -8.41 0.13
CA SER A 173 5.54 -8.16 0.62
C SER A 173 5.58 -7.95 2.12
N ILE A 174 4.91 -6.91 2.60
CA ILE A 174 4.71 -6.66 4.02
C ILE A 174 3.22 -6.60 4.27
N LYS A 175 2.76 -7.35 5.26
CA LYS A 175 1.40 -7.29 5.75
C LYS A 175 1.43 -7.04 7.25
N CYS A 176 0.81 -5.96 7.68
CA CYS A 176 0.59 -5.62 9.09
C CYS A 176 -0.91 -5.65 9.38
N GLU A 177 -1.28 -6.28 10.48
CA GLU A 177 -2.66 -6.35 10.97
C GLU A 177 -2.81 -5.52 12.26
N GLY A 178 -4.01 -5.01 12.51
CA GLY A 178 -4.36 -4.22 13.69
C GLY A 178 -4.53 -2.73 13.43
N ASP A 179 -4.05 -1.92 14.36
CA ASP A 179 -4.32 -0.49 14.55
C ASP A 179 -3.59 0.43 13.54
N PHE A 180 -3.62 0.07 12.26
CA PHE A 180 -3.05 0.85 11.16
C PHE A 180 -3.70 2.24 11.07
N VAL A 181 -2.88 3.28 10.94
CA VAL A 181 -3.32 4.68 10.83
C VAL A 181 -3.03 5.24 9.44
N GLY A 182 -1.88 4.91 8.85
CA GLY A 182 -1.46 5.47 7.56
C GLY A 182 -0.07 5.01 7.14
N PHE A 183 0.37 5.43 5.96
CA PHE A 183 1.77 5.28 5.53
C PHE A 183 2.49 6.61 5.74
N ASP A 184 3.76 6.55 6.11
CA ASP A 184 4.67 7.70 6.20
C ASP A 184 5.88 7.39 5.32
N ASP A 185 6.32 8.37 4.53
CA ASP A 185 7.54 8.35 3.71
C ASP A 185 7.73 7.12 2.79
N ASP A 186 7.69 7.34 1.47
CA ASP A 186 8.06 6.36 0.47
C ASP A 186 9.24 6.80 -0.40
N THR A 187 10.42 6.30 -0.05
CA THR A 187 11.65 6.65 -0.76
C THR A 187 12.02 5.58 -1.80
N ASN A 188 12.24 6.02 -3.05
CA ASN A 188 12.76 5.21 -4.16
C ASN A 188 11.94 3.95 -4.55
N LEU A 189 10.64 3.91 -4.26
CA LEU A 189 9.83 2.72 -4.56
C LEU A 189 9.60 2.50 -6.07
N GLY A 190 9.83 3.52 -6.90
CA GLY A 190 9.57 3.47 -8.33
C GLY A 190 8.14 3.91 -8.68
N LYS A 191 7.61 3.37 -9.78
CA LYS A 191 6.30 3.76 -10.30
C LYS A 191 5.18 3.00 -9.58
N ASN A 192 4.17 3.73 -9.10
CA ASN A 192 2.95 3.13 -8.57
C ASN A 192 2.32 2.19 -9.63
N THR A 193 1.71 1.09 -9.19
CA THR A 193 1.12 0.00 -9.98
C THR A 193 2.09 -0.82 -10.84
N GLN A 194 3.34 -0.38 -10.95
CA GLN A 194 4.36 -1.04 -11.76
C GLN A 194 5.47 -1.68 -10.91
N ASP A 195 5.97 -0.93 -9.93
CA ASP A 195 7.04 -1.34 -9.03
C ASP A 195 6.53 -1.50 -7.59
N TRP A 196 5.35 -0.99 -7.26
CA TRP A 196 4.75 -1.21 -5.94
C TRP A 196 3.23 -1.13 -5.95
N PHE A 197 2.63 -1.79 -4.97
CA PHE A 197 1.18 -1.85 -4.73
C PHE A 197 0.92 -1.66 -3.23
N ARG A 198 -0.15 -0.95 -2.88
CA ARG A 198 -0.62 -0.82 -1.50
C ARG A 198 -2.09 -1.20 -1.42
N ALA A 199 -2.45 -1.86 -0.32
CA ALA A 199 -3.83 -2.10 0.08
C ALA A 199 -3.91 -1.89 1.58
N SER A 200 -4.89 -1.14 2.06
CA SER A 200 -5.01 -0.86 3.49
C SER A 200 -6.44 -0.55 3.89
N GLN A 201 -6.74 -0.84 5.15
CA GLN A 201 -7.97 -0.43 5.81
C GLN A 201 -7.61 0.11 7.20
N ILE A 202 -7.86 1.40 7.41
CA ILE A 202 -7.59 2.08 8.69
C ILE A 202 -8.22 1.30 9.85
N GLY A 203 -7.44 1.09 10.90
CA GLY A 203 -7.82 0.33 12.08
C GLY A 203 -7.90 -1.20 11.88
N LYS A 204 -7.58 -1.72 10.69
CA LYS A 204 -7.58 -3.18 10.45
C LYS A 204 -6.28 -3.74 9.90
N TYR A 205 -5.77 -3.22 8.78
CA TYR A 205 -4.55 -3.77 8.16
C TYR A 205 -3.92 -2.80 7.17
N ALA A 206 -2.64 -3.05 6.89
CA ALA A 206 -1.91 -2.49 5.77
C ALA A 206 -1.09 -3.57 5.09
N SER A 207 -1.09 -3.56 3.76
CA SER A 207 -0.31 -4.45 2.91
C SER A 207 0.41 -3.60 1.88
N VAL A 208 1.71 -3.84 1.71
CA VAL A 208 2.49 -3.23 0.65
C VAL A 208 3.32 -4.31 -0.03
N VAL A 209 3.34 -4.27 -1.36
CA VAL A 209 4.18 -5.13 -2.19
C VAL A 209 5.11 -4.22 -2.98
N ILE A 210 6.41 -4.44 -2.91
CA ILE A 210 7.43 -3.58 -3.51
C ILE A 210 8.40 -4.45 -4.31
N ARG A 211 8.73 -3.98 -5.50
CA ARG A 211 9.81 -4.52 -6.32
C ARG A 211 11.13 -3.94 -5.85
N MET A 212 12.00 -4.83 -5.38
CA MET A 212 13.37 -4.51 -5.01
C MET A 212 14.17 -4.15 -6.26
N LYS A 213 15.02 -3.13 -6.18
CA LYS A 213 15.84 -2.69 -7.31
C LYS A 213 17.32 -2.67 -6.95
N LYS A 214 18.14 -3.32 -7.78
CA LYS A 214 19.59 -3.26 -7.69
C LYS A 214 20.05 -1.81 -7.87
N GLY A 215 21.00 -1.39 -7.05
CA GLY A 215 21.53 -0.03 -6.98
C GLY A 215 20.73 0.94 -6.13
N THR A 216 19.62 0.53 -5.51
CA THR A 216 18.77 1.46 -4.76
C THR A 216 18.66 1.09 -3.28
N THR A 217 18.31 2.11 -2.51
CA THR A 217 17.84 1.96 -1.13
C THR A 217 16.39 2.37 -1.09
N GLN A 218 15.52 1.46 -0.69
CA GLN A 218 14.07 1.65 -0.62
C GLN A 218 13.63 1.65 0.83
N LYS A 219 12.71 2.55 1.16
CA LYS A 219 12.16 2.70 2.51
C LYS A 219 10.65 2.91 2.42
N ILE A 220 9.93 2.31 3.34
CA ILE A 220 8.53 2.64 3.61
C ILE A 220 8.26 2.57 5.09
N ARG A 221 7.42 3.47 5.61
CA ARG A 221 6.93 3.37 7.00
C ARG A 221 5.42 3.14 7.02
N ILE A 222 4.99 2.25 7.88
CA ILE A 222 3.60 1.90 8.15
C ILE A 222 3.31 2.38 9.57
N CYS A 223 2.47 3.42 9.68
CA CYS A 223 2.07 4.01 10.94
C CYS A 223 0.97 3.21 11.61
N ARG A 224 1.14 3.00 12.90
CA ARG A 224 0.14 2.43 13.81
C ARG A 224 -0.06 3.40 14.97
N ARG A 225 -1.08 3.17 15.82
CA ARG A 225 -1.34 4.11 16.92
C ARG A 225 -0.20 4.11 17.94
N LYS A 226 0.35 2.92 18.26
CA LYS A 226 1.36 2.76 19.31
C LYS A 226 2.82 2.73 18.81
N ASP A 227 3.05 2.44 17.54
CA ASP A 227 4.38 2.28 16.97
C ASP A 227 4.36 2.49 15.45
N ARG A 228 5.50 2.25 14.79
CA ARG A 228 5.57 2.16 13.32
C ARG A 228 6.40 0.97 12.87
N ALA A 229 5.98 0.36 11.77
CA ALA A 229 6.78 -0.62 11.04
C ALA A 229 7.59 0.09 9.97
N SER A 230 8.91 -0.09 9.96
CA SER A 230 9.80 0.52 8.97
C SER A 230 10.45 -0.57 8.12
N LEU A 231 10.17 -0.59 6.83
CA LEU A 231 10.94 -1.38 5.88
C LEU A 231 12.20 -0.62 5.49
N PHE A 232 13.31 -1.34 5.45
CA PHE A 232 14.53 -0.92 4.81
C PHE A 232 15.03 -2.01 3.88
N VAL A 233 15.13 -1.70 2.59
CA VAL A 233 15.78 -2.56 1.59
C VAL A 233 16.98 -1.83 1.04
N ASN A 234 18.15 -2.46 1.07
CA ASN A 234 19.36 -1.97 0.43
C ASN A 234 19.90 -3.04 -0.50
N TRP A 235 19.95 -2.73 -1.80
CA TRP A 235 20.51 -3.61 -2.81
C TRP A 235 21.63 -2.89 -3.57
N PRO A 236 22.91 -3.12 -3.21
CA PRO A 236 24.04 -2.51 -3.91
C PRO A 236 24.16 -2.97 -5.35
N ASN A 237 24.67 -2.10 -6.24
CA ASN A 237 24.96 -2.46 -7.64
C ASN A 237 26.02 -3.56 -7.80
N THR A 238 26.87 -3.76 -6.77
CA THR A 238 27.96 -4.74 -6.78
C THR A 238 27.53 -6.15 -6.37
N ARG A 239 26.25 -6.38 -6.02
CA ARG A 239 25.76 -7.69 -5.55
C ARG A 239 24.52 -8.14 -6.31
N ASP A 240 24.40 -9.44 -6.49
CA ASP A 240 23.25 -10.04 -7.18
C ASP A 240 22.04 -10.25 -6.26
N ARG A 241 22.18 -9.90 -4.98
CA ARG A 241 21.10 -9.93 -3.99
C ARG A 241 21.14 -8.70 -3.07
N PRO A 242 20.00 -8.32 -2.46
CA PRO A 242 19.95 -7.30 -1.43
C PRO A 242 20.90 -7.63 -0.28
N ARG A 243 21.58 -6.61 0.23
CA ARG A 243 22.41 -6.72 1.45
C ARG A 243 21.55 -6.68 2.71
N HIS A 244 20.48 -5.89 2.68
CA HIS A 244 19.55 -5.75 3.79
C HIS A 244 18.12 -5.79 3.27
N ILE A 245 17.29 -6.60 3.93
CA ILE A 245 15.83 -6.60 3.81
C ILE A 245 15.32 -6.69 5.24
N ALA A 246 14.91 -5.58 5.80
CA ALA A 246 14.61 -5.51 7.22
C ALA A 246 13.29 -4.82 7.49
N LEU A 247 12.50 -5.43 8.36
CA LEU A 247 11.30 -4.84 8.91
C LEU A 247 11.56 -4.58 10.39
N GLY A 248 11.68 -3.31 10.75
CA GLY A 248 12.00 -2.86 12.09
C GLY A 248 10.80 -2.21 12.80
N LYS A 249 10.71 -2.36 14.11
CA LYS A 249 9.85 -1.55 14.97
C LYS A 249 10.53 -0.23 15.32
N ALA A 250 9.83 0.87 15.16
CA ALA A 250 10.26 2.19 15.58
C ALA A 250 9.14 2.90 16.36
N GLY A 251 9.46 4.07 16.94
CA GLY A 251 8.51 4.87 17.74
C GLY A 251 7.30 5.38 16.94
N HIS A 252 6.50 6.23 17.58
CA HIS A 252 5.27 6.78 17.01
C HIS A 252 5.50 7.56 15.71
N CYS A 253 4.47 7.66 14.87
CA CYS A 253 4.49 8.56 13.73
C CYS A 253 4.18 10.00 14.17
N GLU A 254 5.08 10.93 13.85
CA GLU A 254 5.08 12.31 14.37
C GLU A 254 3.98 13.22 13.80
N GLN A 255 3.17 12.77 12.82
CA GLN A 255 2.40 13.69 11.95
C GLN A 255 0.89 13.47 11.84
N TRP A 256 0.26 12.56 12.61
CA TRP A 256 -1.16 12.19 12.39
C TRP A 256 -2.13 12.65 13.50
N TRP A 257 -1.73 13.54 14.41
CA TRP A 257 -2.54 13.96 15.57
C TRP A 257 -2.91 15.45 15.61
N ASN A 258 -2.75 16.18 14.50
CA ASN A 258 -3.25 17.56 14.38
C ASN A 258 -4.59 17.61 13.66
#